data_AF-A0A9X9WSS6-F1
#
_entry.id   AF-A0A9X9WSS6-F1
#
_cell.length_a   1.000
_cell.length_b   1.000
_cell.length_c   1.000
_cell.angle_alpha   90.00
_cell.angle_beta   90.00
_cell.angle_gamma   90.00
#
_symmetry.space_group_name_H-M   'P 1'
#
loop_
_entity.id
_entity.type
_entity.pdbx_description
1 polymer ?
#
loop_
_entity_poly.entity_id
_entity_poly.type
_entity_poly.pdbx_seq_one_letter_code
_entity_poly.pdbx_strand_id
1 'polypeptide(L)'
;MPTYLMAMMLLSAGSFIRTRSAAPEMRPASAASDMVWGWVARAAFWSWIGLAVWGFVTMHWSQPVAAVLASLGVNALIGLRGPMRTWPGLSMVFCVAGLLSGLATILR
;
A
#
# COMPACT_ATOMS: atom_id res chain seq x y z
N MET A 1 -6.39 16.57 1.06
CA MET A 1 -6.55 15.96 -0.28
C MET A 1 -5.30 15.26 -0.80
N PRO A 2 -4.15 15.92 -1.03
CA PRO A 2 -3.04 15.27 -1.72
C PRO A 2 -2.42 14.14 -0.91
N THR A 3 -2.30 14.33 0.40
CA THR A 3 -1.73 13.35 1.34
C THR A 3 -2.62 12.12 1.51
N TYR A 4 -3.94 12.28 1.52
CA TYR A 4 -4.91 11.18 1.62
C TYR A 4 -4.83 10.25 0.40
N LEU A 5 -4.94 10.83 -0.81
CA LEU A 5 -4.87 10.06 -2.04
C LEU A 5 -3.51 9.35 -2.17
N MET A 6 -2.42 10.04 -1.86
CA MET A 6 -1.08 9.46 -1.87
C MET A 6 -0.96 8.30 -0.87
N ALA A 7 -1.42 8.49 0.38
CA ALA A 7 -1.43 7.44 1.39
C ALA A 7 -2.19 6.20 0.90
N MET A 8 -3.40 6.40 0.38
CA MET A 8 -4.24 5.32 -0.14
C MET A 8 -3.54 4.52 -1.24
N MET A 9 -2.97 5.19 -2.24
CA MET A 9 -2.27 4.52 -3.33
C MET A 9 -1.04 3.75 -2.84
N LEU A 10 -0.20 4.36 -1.99
CA LEU A 10 1.05 3.75 -1.52
C LEU A 10 0.80 2.56 -0.58
N LEU A 11 -0.14 2.69 0.36
CA LEU A 11 -0.51 1.60 1.27
C LEU A 11 -1.08 0.41 0.50
N SER A 12 -1.95 0.67 -0.49
CA SER A 12 -2.52 -0.37 -1.33
C SER A 12 -1.45 -1.04 -2.20
N ALA A 13 -0.64 -0.25 -2.91
CA ALA A 13 0.41 -0.77 -3.78
C ALA A 13 1.41 -1.63 -3.00
N GLY A 14 1.92 -1.12 -1.88
CA GLY A 14 2.87 -1.83 -1.03
C GLY A 14 2.33 -3.16 -0.54
N SER A 15 1.11 -3.18 0.00
CA SER A 15 0.46 -4.41 0.48
C SER A 15 0.10 -5.38 -0.64
N PHE A 16 -0.37 -4.88 -1.79
CA PHE A 16 -0.69 -5.69 -2.97
C PHE A 16 0.53 -6.43 -3.50
N ILE A 17 1.69 -5.77 -3.60
CA ILE A 17 2.94 -6.41 -4.05
C ILE A 17 3.29 -7.63 -3.17
N ARG A 18 3.05 -7.56 -1.85
CA ARG A 18 3.29 -8.69 -0.93
C ARG A 18 2.41 -9.90 -1.24
N THR A 19 1.20 -9.72 -1.77
CA THR A 19 0.33 -10.86 -2.16
C THR A 19 0.93 -11.70 -3.29
N ARG A 20 1.89 -11.15 -4.03
CA ARG A 20 2.61 -11.82 -5.12
C ARG A 20 3.91 -12.50 -4.67
N SER A 21 4.23 -12.50 -3.37
CA SER A 21 5.48 -13.06 -2.82
C SER A 21 5.61 -14.58 -2.90
N ALA A 22 4.59 -15.29 -3.38
CA ALA A 22 4.67 -16.72 -3.70
C ALA A 22 5.67 -17.02 -4.82
N ALA A 23 5.94 -16.04 -5.69
CA ALA A 23 6.99 -16.09 -6.70
C ALA A 23 8.38 -16.19 -6.03
N PRO A 24 9.15 -17.28 -6.27
CA PRO A 24 10.49 -17.45 -5.67
C PRO A 24 11.44 -16.27 -5.95
N GLU A 25 11.34 -15.67 -7.14
CA GLU A 25 12.11 -14.50 -7.57
C GLU A 25 11.81 -13.22 -6.77
N MET A 26 10.72 -13.18 -6.02
CA MET A 26 10.34 -12.07 -5.14
C MET A 26 10.68 -12.31 -3.67
N ARG A 27 11.20 -13.48 -3.30
CA ARG A 27 11.56 -13.73 -1.90
C ARG A 27 12.85 -13.00 -1.52
N PRO A 28 12.84 -12.17 -0.45
CA PRO A 28 14.06 -11.61 0.10
C PRO A 28 15.03 -12.73 0.50
N ALA A 29 16.33 -12.51 0.29
CA ALA A 29 17.36 -13.50 0.63
C ALA A 29 17.46 -13.77 2.14
N SER A 30 17.10 -12.78 2.96
CA SER A 30 17.10 -12.89 4.42
C SER A 30 15.70 -13.20 4.95
N ALA A 31 15.60 -14.22 5.81
CA ALA A 31 14.37 -14.56 6.52
C ALA A 31 13.86 -13.41 7.41
N ALA A 32 14.77 -12.64 8.02
CA ALA A 32 14.41 -11.47 8.81
C ALA A 32 13.76 -10.38 7.92
N SER A 33 14.30 -10.14 6.72
CA SER A 33 13.72 -9.19 5.77
C SER A 33 12.35 -9.64 5.27
N ASP A 34 12.15 -10.94 5.04
CA ASP A 34 10.82 -11.47 4.65
C ASP A 34 9.79 -11.28 5.77
N MET A 35 10.20 -11.53 7.02
CA MET A 35 9.35 -11.31 8.20
C MET A 35 8.98 -9.84 8.36
N VAL A 36 9.95 -8.93 8.32
CA VAL A 36 9.72 -7.48 8.41
C VAL A 36 8.80 -7.01 7.30
N TRP A 37 9.06 -7.44 6.06
CA TRP A 37 8.22 -7.11 4.92
C TRP A 37 6.77 -7.59 5.13
N GLY A 38 6.58 -8.80 5.63
CA GLY A 38 5.25 -9.34 5.95
C GLY A 38 4.49 -8.58 7.03
N TRP A 39 5.17 -8.06 8.05
CA TRP A 39 4.55 -7.22 9.08
C TRP A 39 4.18 -5.84 8.54
N VAL A 40 5.13 -5.18 7.87
CA VAL A 40 4.94 -3.83 7.32
C VAL A 40 3.85 -3.81 6.24
N ALA A 41 3.80 -4.81 5.37
CA ALA A 41 2.76 -4.93 4.35
C ALA A 41 1.36 -5.15 4.95
N ARG A 42 1.27 -5.89 6.06
CA ARG A 42 -0.01 -6.15 6.74
C ARG A 42 -0.48 -4.95 7.54
N ALA A 43 0.43 -4.23 8.19
CA ALA A 43 0.12 -2.93 8.77
C ALA A 43 -0.40 -1.96 7.69
N ALA A 44 0.29 -1.90 6.54
CA ALA A 44 -0.13 -1.05 5.42
C ALA A 44 -1.52 -1.40 4.89
N PHE A 45 -1.83 -2.69 4.74
CA PHE A 45 -3.16 -3.15 4.32
C PHE A 45 -4.27 -2.72 5.29
N TRP A 46 -4.07 -2.92 6.60
CA TRP A 46 -5.06 -2.53 7.59
C TRP A 46 -5.22 -1.01 7.68
N SER A 47 -4.11 -0.25 7.56
CA SER A 47 -4.18 1.20 7.49
C SER A 47 -4.90 1.70 6.24
N TRP A 48 -4.76 1.02 5.10
CA TRP A 48 -5.51 1.35 3.88
C TRP A 48 -7.03 1.18 4.08
N ILE A 49 -7.46 0.07 4.68
CA ILE A 49 -8.88 -0.14 5.04
C ILE A 49 -9.34 0.94 6.02
N GLY A 50 -8.56 1.20 7.07
CA GLY A 50 -8.88 2.20 8.08
C GLY A 50 -9.05 3.59 7.49
N LEU A 51 -8.15 4.01 6.59
CA LEU A 51 -8.23 5.30 5.89
C LEU A 51 -9.39 5.35 4.89
N ALA A 52 -9.74 4.24 4.24
CA ALA A 52 -10.92 4.18 3.39
C ALA A 52 -12.19 4.48 4.21
N VAL A 53 -12.38 3.76 5.32
CA VAL A 53 -13.53 3.95 6.23
C VAL A 53 -13.53 5.36 6.82
N TRP A 54 -12.39 5.81 7.34
CA TRP A 54 -12.26 7.16 7.89
C TRP A 54 -12.61 8.22 6.85
N GLY A 55 -12.15 8.08 5.61
CA GLY A 55 -12.48 9.00 4.51
C GLY A 55 -13.97 9.05 4.19
N PHE A 56 -14.70 7.93 4.25
CA PHE A 56 -16.16 7.93 4.09
C PHE A 56 -16.91 8.59 5.24
N VAL A 57 -16.33 8.62 6.44
CA VAL A 57 -16.92 9.26 7.62
C VAL A 57 -16.64 10.76 7.64
N THR A 58 -15.47 11.22 7.17
CA THR A 58 -15.01 12.59 7.36
C THR A 58 -14.98 13.45 6.10
N MET A 59 -15.03 12.85 4.91
CA MET A 59 -14.91 13.55 3.63
C MET A 59 -16.15 13.37 2.77
N HIS A 60 -16.28 14.21 1.73
CA HIS A 60 -17.29 14.00 0.69
C HIS A 60 -17.04 12.66 -0.01
N TRP A 61 -18.09 11.83 -0.15
CA TRP A 61 -18.02 10.43 -0.61
C TRP A 61 -17.24 10.21 -1.92
N SER A 62 -17.23 11.20 -2.82
CA SER A 62 -16.52 11.10 -4.09
C SER A 62 -15.00 10.95 -3.90
N GLN A 63 -14.45 11.45 -2.80
CA GLN A 63 -13.01 11.42 -2.53
C GLN A 63 -12.49 10.03 -2.13
N PRO A 64 -13.05 9.34 -1.10
CA PRO A 64 -12.65 7.97 -0.79
C PRO A 64 -12.95 7.01 -1.96
N VAL A 65 -14.04 7.21 -2.71
CA VAL A 65 -14.29 6.44 -3.95
C VAL A 65 -13.16 6.63 -4.95
N ALA A 66 -12.79 7.87 -5.26
CA ALA A 66 -11.69 8.15 -6.18
C ALA A 66 -10.36 7.56 -5.69
N ALA A 67 -10.08 7.63 -4.38
CA ALA A 67 -8.85 7.08 -3.82
C ALA A 67 -8.79 5.56 -3.85
N VAL A 68 -9.91 4.87 -3.62
CA VAL A 68 -10.01 3.41 -3.79
C VAL A 68 -9.81 3.03 -5.25
N LEU A 69 -10.49 3.71 -6.19
CA LEU A 69 -10.33 3.46 -7.62
C LEU A 69 -8.88 3.70 -8.10
N ALA A 70 -8.25 4.78 -7.65
CA ALA A 70 -6.85 5.05 -7.95
C ALA A 70 -5.92 3.96 -7.40
N SER A 71 -6.18 3.49 -6.17
CA SER A 71 -5.44 2.38 -5.56
C SER A 71 -5.55 1.09 -6.40
N LEU A 72 -6.75 0.75 -6.84
CA LEU A 72 -6.99 -0.42 -7.70
C LEU A 72 -6.33 -0.26 -9.07
N GLY A 73 -6.35 0.94 -9.65
CA GLY A 73 -5.66 1.25 -10.90
C GLY A 73 -4.14 1.06 -10.78
N VAL A 74 -3.53 1.56 -9.70
CA VAL A 74 -2.11 1.33 -9.42
C VAL A 74 -1.81 -0.17 -9.27
N ASN A 75 -2.64 -0.91 -8.54
CA ASN A 75 -2.47 -2.36 -8.38
C ASN A 75 -2.61 -3.11 -9.71
N ALA A 76 -3.51 -2.69 -10.59
CA ALA A 76 -3.64 -3.27 -11.93
C ALA A 76 -2.36 -3.04 -12.76
N LEU A 77 -1.82 -1.82 -12.76
CA LEU A 77 -0.56 -1.50 -13.45
C LEU A 77 0.62 -2.31 -12.92
N ILE A 78 0.68 -2.50 -11.59
CA ILE A 78 1.66 -3.37 -10.93
C ILE A 78 1.48 -4.84 -11.38
N GLY A 79 0.23 -5.31 -11.39
CA GLY A 79 -0.13 -6.68 -11.79
C GLY A 79 0.28 -7.01 -13.22
N LEU A 80 0.13 -6.06 -14.15
CA LEU A 80 0.50 -6.22 -15.56
C LEU A 80 2.01 -6.42 -15.77
N ARG A 81 2.86 -5.88 -14.88
CA ARG A 81 4.33 -6.05 -14.98
C ARG A 81 4.80 -7.43 -14.52
N GLY A 82 3.99 -8.14 -13.74
CA GLY A 82 4.38 -9.44 -13.17
C GLY A 82 5.45 -9.34 -12.07
N PRO A 83 5.92 -10.50 -11.56
CA PRO A 83 6.94 -10.56 -10.50
C PRO A 83 8.32 -10.12 -10.99
N MET A 84 9.07 -9.45 -10.10
CA MET A 84 10.37 -8.81 -10.33
C MET A 84 11.14 -8.78 -9.02
N ARG A 85 12.47 -8.91 -9.10
CA ARG A 85 13.37 -8.94 -7.92
C ARG A 85 13.38 -7.63 -7.11
N THR A 86 13.03 -6.50 -7.73
CA THR A 86 13.04 -5.17 -7.08
C THR A 86 11.75 -4.86 -6.31
N TRP A 87 10.68 -5.62 -6.53
CA TRP A 87 9.38 -5.40 -5.89
C TRP A 87 9.40 -5.43 -4.36
N PRO A 88 10.13 -6.32 -3.66
CA PRO A 88 10.12 -6.34 -2.20
C PRO A 88 10.64 -5.03 -1.60
N GLY A 89 11.74 -4.50 -2.16
CA GLY A 89 12.29 -3.21 -1.76
C GLY A 89 11.30 -2.07 -2.00
N LEU A 90 10.73 -2.02 -3.21
CA LEU A 90 9.75 -1.00 -3.58
C LEU A 90 8.48 -1.06 -2.72
N SER A 91 8.01 -2.27 -2.41
CA SER A 91 6.86 -2.51 -1.55
C SER A 91 7.11 -1.98 -0.14
N MET A 92 8.27 -2.24 0.45
CA MET A 92 8.62 -1.70 1.78
C MET A 92 8.64 -0.18 1.76
N VAL A 93 9.21 0.44 0.72
CA VAL A 93 9.20 1.91 0.57
C VAL A 93 7.77 2.45 0.48
N PHE A 94 6.92 1.83 -0.34
CA PHE A 94 5.51 2.22 -0.46
C PHE A 94 4.73 2.04 0.84
N CYS A 95 4.92 0.94 1.55
CA CYS A 95 4.27 0.72 2.83
C CYS A 95 4.69 1.79 3.85
N VAL A 96 5.99 2.06 4.02
CA VAL A 96 6.49 3.05 4.98
C VAL A 96 6.03 4.45 4.61
N ALA A 97 6.22 4.86 3.35
CA ALA A 97 5.79 6.18 2.87
C ALA A 97 4.27 6.35 2.96
N GLY A 98 3.51 5.28 2.68
CA GLY A 98 2.07 5.25 2.82
C GLY A 98 1.61 5.40 4.27
N LEU A 99 2.25 4.70 5.21
CA LEU A 99 1.95 4.80 6.65
C LEU A 99 2.23 6.21 7.18
N LEU A 100 3.37 6.80 6.81
CA LEU A 100 3.71 8.18 7.18
C LEU A 100 2.73 9.19 6.58
N SER A 101 2.35 9.01 5.31
CA SER A 101 1.37 9.87 4.64
C SER A 101 -0.03 9.73 5.25
N GLY A 102 -0.40 8.52 5.67
CA GLY A 102 -1.64 8.22 6.37
C GLY A 102 -1.71 8.91 7.72
N LEU A 103 -0.65 8.78 8.52
CA LEU A 103 -0.51 9.48 9.79
C LEU A 103 -0.60 10.99 9.60
N ALA A 104 0.14 11.55 8.65
CA ALA A 104 0.09 12.98 8.33
C ALA A 104 -1.28 13.46 7.85
N THR A 105 -2.12 12.57 7.32
CA THR A 105 -3.49 12.90 6.91
C THR A 105 -4.44 12.98 8.10
N ILE A 106 -4.24 12.14 9.12
CA ILE A 106 -5.07 12.12 10.33
C ILE A 106 -4.69 13.27 11.29
N LEU A 107 -3.42 13.65 11.33
CA LEU A 107 -2.92 14.70 12.23
C LEU A 107 -3.18 16.14 11.74
N ARG A 108 -3.85 16.31 10.58
CA ARG A 108 -4.22 17.62 10.02
C ARG A 108 -5.70 17.88 10.24
#